data_AF-Q3YL95-F1
#
_entry.id   AF-Q3YL95-F1
#
_cell.length_a   1.000
_cell.length_b   1.000
_cell.length_c   1.000
_cell.angle_alpha   90.00
_cell.angle_beta   90.00
_cell.angle_gamma   90.00
#
_symmetry.space_group_name_H-M   'P 1'
#
loop_
_entity.id
_entity.type
_entity.pdbx_description
1 polymer ?
#
loop_
_entity_poly.entity_id
_entity_poly.type
_entity_poly.pdbx_seq_one_letter_code
_entity_poly.pdbx_strand_id
1 'polypeptide(L)' 'MKKKLFALLKYIIFFPMLCTVLGLLGIPIGLIVNFLRTGSFDFNLKDEIDVVLFTLKIGIPIGFILGLGLWGLSILDRK' A
#
# COMPACT_ATOMS: atom_id res chain seq x y z
N MET A 1 12.38 20.57 17.26
CA MET A 1 12.01 19.14 17.37
C MET A 1 10.56 18.83 16.98
N LYS A 2 9.53 19.46 17.58
CA LYS A 2 8.11 19.10 17.36
C LYS A 2 7.69 18.98 15.88
N LYS A 3 8.11 19.92 15.02
CA LYS A 3 7.80 19.89 13.57
C LYS A 3 8.38 18.65 12.84
N LYS A 4 9.57 18.16 13.23
CA LYS A 4 10.21 16.98 12.61
C LYS A 4 9.52 15.68 13.01
N LEU A 5 9.10 15.57 14.26
CA LEU A 5 8.31 14.44 14.78
C LEU A 5 6.91 14.39 14.14
N PHE A 6 6.27 15.55 13.96
CA PHE A 6 4.96 15.60 13.30
C PHE A 6 5.05 15.17 11.83
N ALA A 7 6.13 15.55 11.13
CA ALA A 7 6.40 15.07 9.78
C ALA A 7 6.64 13.56 9.73
N LEU A 8 7.44 13.00 10.64
CA LEU A 8 7.65 11.55 10.79
C LEU A 8 6.31 10.82 10.93
N LEU A 9 5.48 11.27 11.88
CA LEU A 9 4.22 10.63 12.19
C LEU A 9 3.28 10.65 10.98
N LYS A 10 3.24 11.78 10.26
CA LYS A 10 2.48 11.90 9.02
C LYS A 10 2.97 10.89 7.98
N TYR A 11 4.28 10.76 7.75
CA TYR A 11 4.80 9.82 6.76
C TYR A 11 4.56 8.35 7.15
N ILE A 12 4.80 8.01 8.42
CA ILE A 12 4.61 6.66 8.94
C ILE A 12 3.14 6.22 8.87
N ILE A 13 2.18 7.11 9.02
CA ILE A 13 0.75 6.73 8.95
C ILE A 13 0.25 6.78 7.50
N PHE A 14 0.64 7.82 6.77
CA PHE A 14 0.11 8.07 5.43
C PHE A 14 0.57 7.04 4.42
N PHE A 15 1.84 6.64 4.43
CA PHE A 15 2.38 5.72 3.41
C PHE A 15 1.86 4.28 3.53
N PRO A 16 1.80 3.64 4.71
CA PRO A 16 1.13 2.34 4.86
C PRO A 16 -0.32 2.37 4.39
N MET A 17 -1.06 3.43 4.74
CA MET A 17 -2.45 3.57 4.33
C MET A 17 -2.55 3.69 2.82
N LEU A 18 -1.73 4.55 2.20
CA LEU A 18 -1.70 4.76 0.75
C LEU A 18 -1.32 3.47 -0.01
N CYS A 19 -0.25 2.79 0.41
CA CYS A 19 0.19 1.54 -0.23
C CYS A 19 -0.87 0.44 -0.14
N THR A 20 -1.55 0.34 1.02
CA THR A 20 -2.64 -0.62 1.20
C THR A 20 -3.82 -0.30 0.29
N VAL A 21 -4.25 0.97 0.23
CA VAL A 21 -5.36 1.41 -0.63
C VAL A 21 -5.04 1.16 -2.10
N LEU A 22 -3.82 1.50 -2.54
CA LEU A 22 -3.38 1.24 -3.92
C LEU A 22 -3.35 -0.26 -4.24
N GLY A 23 -2.91 -1.10 -3.29
CA GLY A 23 -2.95 -2.55 -3.44
C GLY A 23 -4.38 -3.08 -3.59
N LEU A 24 -5.32 -2.57 -2.78
CA LEU A 24 -6.74 -2.95 -2.88
C LEU A 24 -7.38 -2.50 -4.19
N LEU A 25 -6.98 -1.34 -4.73
CA LEU A 25 -7.39 -0.90 -6.07
C LEU A 25 -6.79 -1.79 -7.17
N GLY A 26 -5.67 -2.47 -6.91
CA GLY A 26 -5.08 -3.46 -7.82
C GLY A 26 -5.96 -4.70 -8.01
N ILE A 27 -6.83 -5.03 -7.06
CA ILE A 27 -7.71 -6.21 -7.13
C ILE A 27 -8.73 -6.12 -8.28
N PRO A 28 -9.57 -5.07 -8.39
CA PRO A 28 -10.48 -4.95 -9.52
C PRO A 28 -9.76 -4.82 -10.86
N ILE A 29 -8.58 -4.17 -10.89
CA ILE A 29 -7.75 -4.09 -12.10
C ILE A 29 -7.28 -5.50 -12.51
N GLY A 30 -6.77 -6.30 -11.56
CA GLY A 30 -6.35 -7.67 -11.79
C GLY A 30 -7.50 -8.54 -12.30
N LEU A 31 -8.71 -8.32 -11.78
CA LEU A 31 -9.91 -9.03 -12.23
C LEU A 31 -10.31 -8.65 -13.66
N ILE A 32 -10.23 -7.37 -14.04
CA ILE A 32 -10.47 -6.92 -15.42
C ILE A 32 -9.43 -7.53 -16.36
N VAL A 33 -8.14 -7.55 -15.96
CA VAL A 33 -7.08 -8.17 -16.77
C VAL A 33 -7.29 -9.69 -16.89
N ASN A 34 -7.71 -10.35 -15.82
CA ASN A 34 -8.04 -11.77 -15.86
C ASN A 34 -9.21 -12.02 -16.82
N PHE A 35 -10.28 -11.24 -16.72
CA PHE A 35 -11.43 -11.31 -17.62
C PHE A 35 -11.03 -11.14 -19.10
N LEU A 36 -10.15 -10.20 -19.42
CA LEU A 36 -9.63 -10.03 -20.79
C LEU A 36 -8.80 -11.22 -21.28
N ARG A 37 -8.21 -12.02 -20.39
CA ARG A 37 -7.39 -13.18 -20.74
C ARG A 37 -8.19 -14.48 -20.83
N THR A 38 -9.08 -14.73 -19.88
CA THR A 38 -9.81 -16.01 -19.78
C THR A 38 -11.22 -15.93 -20.36
N GLY A 39 -11.79 -14.74 -20.52
CA GLY A 39 -13.17 -14.55 -20.97
C GLY A 39 -14.23 -14.94 -19.93
N SER A 40 -13.81 -15.32 -18.72
CA SER A 40 -14.70 -15.72 -17.62
C SER A 40 -14.45 -14.88 -16.37
N PHE A 41 -15.53 -14.56 -15.68
CA PHE A 41 -15.49 -14.00 -14.33
C PHE A 41 -15.46 -15.16 -13.33
N ASP A 42 -14.27 -15.63 -13.00
CA ASP A 42 -14.09 -16.52 -11.86
C ASP A 42 -13.91 -15.66 -10.61
N PHE A 43 -15.00 -15.45 -9.89
CA PHE A 43 -14.99 -14.78 -8.58
C PHE A 43 -15.09 -15.87 -7.53
N ASN A 44 -13.99 -16.15 -6.82
CA ASN A 44 -14.00 -17.21 -5.82
C ASN A 44 -14.42 -16.74 -4.43
N LEU A 45 -14.57 -15.48 -4.10
CA LEU A 45 -14.69 -14.92 -2.74
C LEU A 45 -13.56 -15.30 -1.76
N LYS A 46 -13.25 -16.59 -1.55
CA LYS A 46 -12.15 -17.04 -0.70
C LYS A 46 -10.81 -16.56 -1.24
N ASP A 47 -10.56 -16.75 -2.54
CA ASP A 47 -9.31 -16.30 -3.16
C ASP A 47 -9.18 -14.77 -3.09
N GLU A 48 -10.27 -14.02 -3.29
CA GLU A 48 -10.21 -12.55 -3.15
C GLU A 48 -9.99 -12.10 -1.70
N ILE A 49 -10.57 -12.77 -0.70
CA ILE A 49 -10.29 -12.48 0.71
C ILE A 49 -8.81 -12.75 1.02
N ASP A 50 -8.24 -13.83 0.50
CA ASP A 50 -6.82 -14.15 0.68
C ASP A 50 -5.92 -13.11 0.01
N VAL A 51 -6.28 -12.62 -1.18
CA VAL A 51 -5.59 -11.53 -1.86
C VAL A 51 -5.69 -10.22 -1.08
N VAL A 52 -6.85 -9.88 -0.51
CA VAL A 52 -7.03 -8.71 0.36
C VAL A 52 -6.14 -8.84 1.60
N LEU A 53 -6.15 -10.00 2.25
CA LEU A 53 -5.34 -10.27 3.43
C LEU A 53 -3.84 -10.18 3.13
N PHE A 54 -3.42 -10.73 2.00
CA PHE A 54 -2.04 -10.66 1.51
C PHE A 54 -1.63 -9.21 1.22
N THR A 55 -2.49 -8.45 0.55
CA THR A 55 -2.29 -7.03 0.25
C THR A 55 -2.14 -6.21 1.52
N LEU A 56 -2.95 -6.47 2.56
CA LEU A 56 -2.80 -5.85 3.86
C LEU A 56 -1.49 -6.24 4.55
N LYS A 57 -1.15 -7.53 4.56
CA LYS A 57 0.08 -8.05 5.16
C LYS A 57 1.35 -7.46 4.56
N ILE A 58 1.34 -7.12 3.27
CA ILE A 58 2.52 -6.63 2.55
C ILE A 58 2.50 -5.10 2.38
N GLY A 59 1.34 -4.51 2.11
CA GLY A 59 1.17 -3.07 1.90
C GLY A 59 1.54 -2.26 3.14
N ILE A 60 1.23 -2.77 4.34
CA ILE A 60 1.58 -2.10 5.60
C ILE A 60 3.11 -2.04 5.80
N PRO A 61 3.88 -3.15 5.78
CA PRO A 61 5.34 -3.11 5.88
C PRO A 61 6.01 -2.26 4.79
N ILE A 62 5.60 -2.42 3.53
CA ILE A 62 6.18 -1.66 2.42
C ILE A 62 5.95 -0.16 2.62
N GLY A 63 4.71 0.24 2.91
CA GLY A 63 4.42 1.65 3.16
C GLY A 63 5.12 2.19 4.41
N PHE A 64 5.36 1.36 5.43
CA PHE A 64 6.11 1.78 6.61
C PHE A 64 7.58 2.05 6.28
N ILE A 65 8.20 1.16 5.51
CA ILE A 65 9.59 1.32 5.03
C ILE A 65 9.71 2.57 4.15
N LEU A 66 8.77 2.78 3.21
CA LEU A 66 8.75 3.96 2.35
C LEU A 66 8.54 5.25 3.15
N GLY A 67 7.63 5.24 4.13
CA GLY A 67 7.39 6.37 5.01
C GLY A 67 8.62 6.73 5.86
N LEU A 68 9.31 5.73 6.41
CA LEU A 68 10.56 5.93 7.13
C LEU A 68 11.69 6.44 6.22
N GLY A 69 11.82 5.88 5.02
CA GLY A 69 12.84 6.29 4.04
C GLY A 69 12.67 7.75 3.62
N LEU A 70 11.44 8.16 3.27
CA LEU A 70 11.13 9.54 2.92
C LEU A 70 11.31 10.50 4.09
N TRP A 71 10.97 10.07 5.30
CA TRP A 71 11.26 10.88 6.48
C TRP A 71 12.77 11.07 6.68
N GLY A 72 13.57 10.01 6.54
CA GLY A 72 15.03 10.09 6.61
C GLY A 72 15.62 11.05 5.58
N LEU A 73 15.17 10.96 4.32
CA LEU A 73 15.54 11.91 3.27
C LEU A 73 15.12 13.34 3.62
N SER A 74 13.92 13.54 4.16
CA SER A 74 13.43 14.87 4.57
C SER A 74 14.23 15.51 5.71
N ILE A 75 14.90 14.70 6.54
CA ILE A 75 15.82 15.21 7.56
C ILE A 75 17.15 15.63 6.92
N LEU A 76 17.63 14.83 5.97
CA LEU A 76 18.90 15.05 5.29
C LEU A 76 18.84 16.31 4.42
N ASP A 77 17.72 16.53 3.72
CA ASP A 77 17.46 17.72 2.90
C ASP A 77 17.32 19.02 3.72
N ARG A 78 16.96 18.90 5.02
CA ARG A 78 16.89 20.06 5.93
C ARG A 78 18.21 20.38 6.65
N LYS A 79 19.28 19.65 6.37
CA LYS A 79 20.62 19.92 6.92
C LYS A 79 21.43 20.72 5.91
#